data_AF-A0AAD9SPC7-F1
#
_entry.id   AF-A0AAD9SPC7-F1
#
_cell.length_a   1.000
_cell.length_b   1.000
_cell.length_c   1.000
_cell.angle_alpha   90.00
_cell.angle_beta   90.00
_cell.angle_gamma   90.00
#
_symmetry.space_group_name_H-M   'P 1'
#
loop_
_entity.id
_entity.type
_entity.pdbx_description
1 polymer ?
#
loop_
_entity_poly.entity_id
_entity_poly.type
_entity_poly.pdbx_seq_one_letter_code
_entity_poly.pdbx_strand_id
1 'polypeptide(L)'
;MEPDYLQRRKSGSVDRGPPPICIETLPGEIQREIMLWLPSLGSLGAIIRTSPVFYSLFRREPKKFILNCLIIVLGDSFIDTCTAHAAMQDDFQRRRRDAMKLRHEPSMIWPFLESYRNEAKKLDDKSWRYSVSLEKAVQMATFHATIVEPLVEQYSSWAMTNLGTSVKPKPLSSTECMRIQRGMYRFQILCDVFGNRLKDHNISSNRPRHLGCLRFLSRYEPWEIEEILCINAFFEEKYEARLSEVSDDLKPSNHRFNGHSFPGEPEHAFDFERGGTRVNCRNFLVSQGLPLFASISRIHEHEELVNTMQANMLKHASEYWLGDVTGNTDMHERWETSYSERDAAQDEGRPMPFVGDDLNSPPLAWVLIWGEAYSNLFGTFIPRPLRLWGYIMWDAWRLKEDGAKEVLMREWYEMWQDGDYRDNLRAWNNRG
;
A
#
# COMPACT_ATOMS: atom_id res chain seq x y z
N MET A 1 87.52 30.68 5.58
CA MET A 1 86.51 31.60 6.12
C MET A 1 85.78 32.20 4.95
N GLU A 2 84.63 31.63 4.61
CA GLU A 2 83.70 32.11 3.59
C GLU A 2 82.29 31.65 4.01
N PRO A 3 81.22 32.44 3.75
CA PRO A 3 79.94 32.28 4.43
C PRO A 3 78.91 31.45 3.64
N ASP A 4 78.04 30.78 4.41
CA ASP A 4 76.85 30.04 4.00
C ASP A 4 75.90 30.87 3.11
N TYR A 5 75.61 30.36 1.91
CA TYR A 5 74.50 30.82 1.08
C TYR A 5 73.23 30.02 1.40
N LEU A 6 72.35 30.61 2.22
CA LEU A 6 70.97 30.15 2.40
C LEU A 6 70.12 30.46 1.15
N GLN A 7 69.86 29.46 0.31
CA GLN A 7 68.78 29.51 -0.67
C GLN A 7 67.41 29.40 0.03
N ARG A 8 66.73 30.54 0.20
CA ARG A 8 65.29 30.58 0.47
C ARG A 8 64.51 30.08 -0.75
N ARG A 9 64.09 28.81 -0.74
CA ARG A 9 62.99 28.34 -1.59
C ARG A 9 61.70 29.01 -1.11
N LYS A 10 61.15 29.91 -1.95
CA LYS A 10 59.77 30.38 -1.83
C LYS A 10 58.83 29.17 -1.90
N SER A 11 58.19 28.82 -0.80
CA SER A 11 57.04 27.92 -0.81
C SER A 11 55.92 28.62 -1.58
N GLY A 12 55.55 28.04 -2.72
CA GLY A 12 54.38 28.48 -3.48
C GLY A 12 53.15 28.42 -2.60
N SER A 13 52.46 29.56 -2.50
CA SER A 13 51.11 29.63 -1.96
C SER A 13 50.22 28.77 -2.85
N VAL A 14 49.81 27.61 -2.34
CA VAL A 14 48.72 26.82 -2.93
C VAL A 14 47.49 27.71 -2.87
N ASP A 15 47.05 28.15 -4.04
CA ASP A 15 45.82 28.90 -4.26
C ASP A 15 44.64 28.03 -3.80
N ARG A 16 44.21 28.23 -2.55
CA ARG A 16 42.98 27.62 -2.04
C ARG A 16 41.86 28.45 -2.65
N GLY A 17 41.15 27.86 -3.61
CA GLY A 17 39.96 28.47 -4.21
C GLY A 17 38.97 28.98 -3.13
N PRO A 18 38.02 29.85 -3.51
CA PRO A 18 37.11 30.47 -2.56
C PRO A 18 36.44 29.40 -1.69
N PRO A 19 36.25 29.67 -0.38
CA PRO A 19 35.61 28.72 0.52
C PRO A 19 34.24 28.34 -0.04
N PRO A 20 33.82 27.07 0.10
CA PRO A 20 32.54 26.61 -0.40
C PRO A 20 31.43 27.49 0.17
N ILE A 21 30.56 27.98 -0.71
CA ILE A 21 29.39 28.78 -0.33
C ILE A 21 28.55 27.94 0.62
N CYS A 22 28.41 28.40 1.86
CA CYS A 22 27.56 27.75 2.83
C CYS A 22 26.09 28.04 2.47
N ILE A 23 25.26 27.01 2.39
CA ILE A 23 23.82 27.18 2.11
C ILE A 23 23.12 28.10 3.12
N GLU A 24 23.66 28.20 4.34
CA GLU A 24 23.17 29.09 5.40
C GLU A 24 23.50 30.58 5.16
N THR A 25 24.40 30.90 4.24
CA THR A 25 24.71 32.31 3.89
C THR A 25 23.90 32.81 2.70
N LEU A 26 23.07 31.95 2.11
CA LEU A 26 22.14 32.36 1.05
C LEU A 26 21.02 33.25 1.61
N PRO A 27 20.38 34.11 0.79
CA PRO A 27 19.18 34.84 1.19
C PRO A 27 18.09 33.90 1.73
N GLY A 28 17.31 34.38 2.70
CA GLY A 28 16.28 33.58 3.38
C GLY A 28 15.21 33.03 2.43
N GLU A 29 14.96 33.71 1.31
CA GLU A 29 14.09 33.28 0.22
C GLU A 29 14.64 32.04 -0.48
N ILE A 30 15.94 32.03 -0.79
CA ILE A 30 16.60 30.88 -1.43
C ILE A 30 16.67 29.70 -0.48
N GLN A 31 16.98 29.96 0.81
CA GLN A 31 16.94 28.93 1.84
C GLN A 31 15.55 28.30 1.97
N ARG A 32 14.51 29.12 1.94
CA ARG A 32 13.11 28.67 1.96
C ARG A 32 12.80 27.80 0.75
N GLU A 33 13.16 28.24 -0.45
CA GLU A 33 12.93 27.44 -1.67
C GLU A 33 13.65 26.10 -1.59
N ILE A 34 14.92 26.06 -1.17
CA ILE A 34 15.66 24.80 -0.96
C ILE A 34 14.88 23.84 -0.04
N MET A 35 14.35 24.34 1.08
CA MET A 35 13.56 23.54 2.00
C MET A 35 12.23 23.05 1.41
N LEU A 36 11.59 23.82 0.53
CA LEU A 36 10.33 23.44 -0.10
C LEU A 36 10.50 22.35 -1.18
N TRP A 37 11.73 22.16 -1.68
CA TRP A 37 12.08 21.18 -2.71
C TRP A 37 12.79 19.93 -2.16
N LEU A 38 12.82 19.75 -0.84
CA LEU A 38 13.44 18.56 -0.25
C LEU A 38 12.69 17.29 -0.67
N PRO A 39 13.42 16.21 -1.03
CA PRO A 39 12.82 15.04 -1.67
C PRO A 39 12.15 14.07 -0.69
N SER A 40 12.32 14.25 0.62
CA SER A 40 11.75 13.35 1.62
C SER A 40 11.59 14.00 2.99
N LEU A 41 10.70 13.43 3.82
CA LEU A 41 10.55 13.81 5.23
C LEU A 41 11.86 13.59 6.01
N GLY A 42 12.62 12.55 5.66
CA GLY A 42 13.95 12.30 6.23
C GLY A 42 14.93 13.44 5.95
N SER A 43 14.93 13.97 4.71
CA SER A 43 15.77 15.10 4.31
C SER A 43 15.38 16.39 5.05
N LEU A 44 14.07 16.64 5.17
CA LEU A 44 13.55 17.75 5.97
C LEU A 44 13.97 17.61 7.45
N GLY A 45 13.84 16.42 8.02
CA GLY A 45 14.27 16.14 9.39
C GLY A 45 15.79 16.33 9.57
N ALA A 46 16.59 15.92 8.59
CA ALA A 46 18.04 16.06 8.64
C ALA A 46 18.47 17.53 8.61
N ILE A 47 17.92 18.34 7.70
CA ILE A 47 18.34 19.75 7.56
C ILE A 47 17.97 20.58 8.80
N ILE A 48 16.78 20.36 9.38
CA ILE A 48 16.35 21.11 10.57
C ILE A 48 17.10 20.69 11.83
N ARG A 49 17.62 19.46 11.89
CA ARG A 49 18.44 18.98 13.01
C ARG A 49 19.90 19.45 12.92
N THR A 50 20.39 19.65 11.70
CA THR A 50 21.80 19.98 11.45
C THR A 50 22.07 21.48 11.36
N SER A 51 21.04 22.30 11.17
CA SER A 51 21.19 23.76 11.01
C SER A 51 20.18 24.57 11.85
N PRO A 52 20.67 25.42 12.76
CA PRO A 52 19.82 26.37 13.48
C PRO A 52 19.11 27.38 12.56
N VAL A 53 19.74 27.73 11.43
CA VAL A 53 19.16 28.66 10.43
C VAL A 53 17.93 28.03 9.79
N PHE A 54 18.05 26.81 9.26
CA PHE A 54 16.91 26.10 8.67
C PHE A 54 15.86 25.71 9.71
N TYR A 55 16.25 25.39 10.95
CA TYR A 55 15.30 25.18 12.04
C TYR A 55 14.48 26.45 12.33
N SER A 56 15.12 27.63 12.34
CA SER A 56 14.43 28.90 12.55
C SER A 56 13.43 29.22 11.44
N LEU A 57 13.75 28.89 10.18
CA LEU A 57 12.84 29.01 9.05
C LEU A 57 11.67 28.03 9.16
N PHE A 58 11.96 26.76 9.46
CA PHE A 58 10.95 25.74 9.67
C PHE A 58 9.94 26.15 10.73
N ARG A 59 10.40 26.64 11.88
CA ARG A 59 9.53 27.06 13.00
C ARG A 59 8.53 28.15 12.64
N ARG A 60 8.81 28.99 11.63
CA ARG A 60 7.88 30.05 11.19
C ARG A 60 6.66 29.47 10.48
N GLU A 61 6.85 28.42 9.67
CA GLU A 61 5.80 27.82 8.85
C GLU A 61 5.92 26.28 8.77
N PRO A 62 5.89 25.56 9.90
CA PRO A 62 6.19 24.13 9.92
C PRO A 62 5.21 23.33 9.06
N LYS A 63 3.94 23.76 9.06
CA LYS A 63 2.87 23.17 8.26
C LYS A 63 3.20 23.18 6.76
N LYS A 64 3.73 24.30 6.27
CA LYS A 64 4.03 24.49 4.85
C LYS A 64 5.12 23.54 4.38
N PHE A 65 6.19 23.39 5.16
CA PHE A 65 7.30 22.50 4.82
C PHE A 65 6.89 21.02 4.88
N ILE A 66 6.15 20.61 5.92
CA ILE A 66 5.67 19.23 6.06
C ILE A 66 4.74 18.87 4.90
N LEU A 67 3.74 19.72 4.61
CA LEU A 67 2.80 19.46 3.54
C LEU A 67 3.49 19.43 2.17
N ASN A 68 4.41 20.36 1.89
CA ASN A 68 5.14 20.33 0.62
C ASN A 68 5.99 19.06 0.47
N CYS A 69 6.68 18.61 1.53
CA CYS A 69 7.42 17.35 1.47
C CYS A 69 6.49 16.16 1.21
N LEU A 70 5.34 16.09 1.90
CA LEU A 70 4.34 15.04 1.65
C LEU A 70 3.83 15.07 0.21
N ILE A 71 3.55 16.25 -0.35
CA ILE A 71 3.10 16.38 -1.75
C ILE A 71 4.18 15.89 -2.73
N ILE A 72 5.44 16.26 -2.50
CA ILE A 72 6.55 15.85 -3.37
C ILE A 72 6.70 14.33 -3.35
N VAL A 73 6.65 13.73 -2.16
CA VAL A 73 6.84 12.27 -2.01
C VAL A 73 5.66 11.49 -2.56
N LEU A 74 4.43 11.94 -2.30
CA LEU A 74 3.22 11.17 -2.59
C LEU A 74 2.61 11.47 -3.95
N GLY A 75 2.92 12.62 -4.55
CA GLY A 75 2.30 13.10 -5.77
C GLY A 75 0.77 13.08 -5.67
N ASP A 76 0.13 12.47 -6.66
CA ASP A 76 -1.33 12.33 -6.74
C ASP A 76 -1.93 11.46 -5.61
N SER A 77 -1.11 10.60 -4.98
CA SER A 77 -1.51 9.74 -3.85
C SER A 77 -1.67 10.52 -2.54
N PHE A 78 -1.43 11.84 -2.54
CA PHE A 78 -1.61 12.68 -1.37
C PHE A 78 -3.07 12.66 -0.86
N ILE A 79 -4.05 12.60 -1.75
CA ILE A 79 -5.46 12.51 -1.35
C ILE A 79 -5.79 11.17 -0.71
N ASP A 80 -5.21 10.07 -1.21
CA ASP A 80 -5.32 8.77 -0.56
C ASP A 80 -4.74 8.81 0.86
N THR A 81 -3.68 9.60 1.08
CA THR A 81 -3.12 9.83 2.43
C THR A 81 -4.08 10.61 3.32
N CYS A 82 -4.70 11.69 2.82
CA CYS A 82 -5.70 12.43 3.58
C CYS A 82 -6.90 11.56 3.97
N THR A 83 -7.35 10.71 3.05
CA THR A 83 -8.52 9.85 3.27
C THR A 83 -8.21 8.67 4.16
N ALA A 84 -7.05 8.04 4.01
CA ALA A 84 -6.57 7.05 4.96
C ALA A 84 -6.49 7.67 6.36
N HIS A 85 -5.87 8.85 6.50
CA HIS A 85 -5.80 9.55 7.79
C HIS A 85 -7.19 9.81 8.39
N ALA A 86 -8.15 10.30 7.60
CA ALA A 86 -9.51 10.55 8.04
C ALA A 86 -10.25 9.27 8.43
N ALA A 87 -10.08 8.18 7.68
CA ALA A 87 -10.68 6.88 7.97
C ALA A 87 -10.07 6.26 9.24
N MET A 88 -8.78 6.48 9.52
CA MET A 88 -8.12 5.99 10.72
C MET A 88 -8.56 6.69 12.01
N GLN A 89 -9.18 7.86 11.94
CA GLN A 89 -9.55 8.64 13.13
C GLN A 89 -10.60 7.92 13.99
N ASP A 90 -10.46 8.06 15.32
CA ASP A 90 -11.37 7.47 16.30
C ASP A 90 -12.83 7.89 16.09
N ASP A 91 -13.07 9.13 15.68
CA ASP A 91 -14.42 9.64 15.40
C ASP A 91 -15.08 8.92 14.22
N PHE A 92 -14.31 8.62 13.16
CA PHE A 92 -14.82 7.83 12.05
C PHE A 92 -15.04 6.39 12.49
N GLN A 93 -14.05 5.78 13.14
CA GLN A 93 -14.11 4.38 13.57
C GLN A 93 -15.23 4.14 14.60
N ARG A 94 -15.51 5.08 15.51
CA ARG A 94 -16.65 5.00 16.45
C ARG A 94 -17.98 5.00 15.70
N ARG A 95 -18.23 6.02 14.87
CA ARG A 95 -19.48 6.10 14.07
C ARG A 95 -19.65 4.88 13.17
N ARG A 96 -18.56 4.33 12.65
CA ARG A 96 -18.56 3.12 11.82
C ARG A 96 -19.02 1.91 12.60
N ARG A 97 -18.45 1.69 13.78
CA ARG A 97 -18.87 0.59 14.67
C ARG A 97 -20.35 0.70 15.05
N ASP A 98 -20.83 1.90 15.34
CA ASP A 98 -22.24 2.13 15.68
C ASP A 98 -23.16 1.86 14.47
N ALA A 99 -22.80 2.36 13.29
CA ALA A 99 -23.53 2.10 12.05
C ALA A 99 -23.57 0.61 11.69
N MET A 100 -22.49 -0.13 11.94
CA MET A 100 -22.42 -1.58 11.76
C MET A 100 -23.37 -2.33 12.69
N LYS A 101 -23.37 -1.99 13.98
CA LYS A 101 -24.29 -2.59 14.96
C LYS A 101 -25.74 -2.38 14.58
N LEU A 102 -26.05 -1.22 14.01
CA LEU A 102 -27.41 -0.86 13.58
C LEU A 102 -27.75 -1.36 12.16
N ARG A 103 -26.81 -1.96 11.41
CA ARG A 103 -26.98 -2.34 9.99
C ARG A 103 -27.27 -1.14 9.05
N HIS A 104 -26.79 0.05 9.40
CA HIS A 104 -26.88 1.28 8.60
C HIS A 104 -25.53 1.70 8.00
N GLU A 105 -24.56 0.79 7.88
CA GLU A 105 -23.22 1.09 7.33
C GLU A 105 -23.24 1.87 5.99
N PRO A 106 -24.10 1.54 5.00
CA PRO A 106 -24.11 2.25 3.72
C PRO A 106 -24.42 3.76 3.83
N SER A 107 -25.25 4.18 4.78
CA SER A 107 -25.66 5.59 4.91
C SER A 107 -24.54 6.49 5.44
N MET A 108 -23.48 5.90 6.00
CA MET A 108 -22.32 6.64 6.47
C MET A 108 -21.08 6.45 5.58
N ILE A 109 -20.84 5.23 5.08
CA ILE A 109 -19.69 4.94 4.23
C ILE A 109 -19.79 5.67 2.87
N TRP A 110 -20.97 5.67 2.24
CA TRP A 110 -21.07 6.27 0.90
C TRP A 110 -20.87 7.78 0.87
N PRO A 111 -21.47 8.57 1.78
CA PRO A 111 -21.16 9.99 1.85
C PRO A 111 -19.69 10.28 2.15
N PHE A 112 -19.04 9.47 2.97
CA PHE A 112 -17.60 9.59 3.24
C PHE A 112 -16.76 9.39 1.96
N LEU A 113 -17.01 8.29 1.24
CA LEU A 113 -16.29 7.98 0.00
C LEU A 113 -16.57 8.98 -1.13
N GLU A 114 -17.79 9.52 -1.20
CA GLU A 114 -18.13 10.56 -2.18
C GLU A 114 -17.45 11.90 -1.83
N SER A 115 -17.31 12.23 -0.55
CA SER A 115 -16.53 13.40 -0.11
C SER A 115 -15.08 13.29 -0.54
N TYR A 116 -14.46 12.13 -0.31
CA TYR A 116 -13.10 11.82 -0.78
C TYR A 116 -12.95 12.05 -2.29
N ARG A 117 -13.86 11.50 -3.10
CA ARG A 117 -13.81 11.65 -4.56
C ARG A 117 -13.95 13.10 -4.99
N ASN A 118 -14.84 13.85 -4.34
CA ASN A 118 -15.03 15.26 -4.63
C ASN A 118 -13.83 16.11 -4.21
N GLU A 119 -13.11 15.71 -3.15
CA GLU A 119 -11.83 16.34 -2.76
C GLU A 119 -10.71 16.01 -3.75
N ALA A 120 -10.62 14.77 -4.24
CA ALA A 120 -9.67 14.39 -5.29
C ALA A 120 -9.83 15.26 -6.54
N LYS A 121 -11.07 15.51 -6.97
CA LYS A 121 -11.38 16.41 -8.11
C LYS A 121 -11.01 17.87 -7.86
N LYS A 122 -10.91 18.32 -6.60
CA LYS A 122 -10.59 19.70 -6.22
C LYS A 122 -9.09 19.96 -6.07
N LEU A 123 -8.24 18.93 -6.15
CA LEU A 123 -6.79 19.08 -5.98
C LEU A 123 -6.17 20.15 -6.89
N ASP A 124 -6.72 20.33 -8.09
CA ASP A 124 -6.31 21.36 -9.04
C ASP A 124 -6.38 22.79 -8.47
N ASP A 125 -7.22 23.04 -7.46
CA ASP A 125 -7.48 24.36 -6.90
C ASP A 125 -6.48 24.80 -5.80
N LYS A 126 -5.51 23.95 -5.39
CA LYS A 126 -4.56 24.19 -4.26
C LYS A 126 -5.19 24.60 -2.91
N SER A 127 -6.51 24.82 -2.85
CA SER A 127 -7.27 25.34 -1.71
C SER A 127 -7.28 24.37 -0.53
N TRP A 128 -7.11 23.08 -0.80
CA TRP A 128 -6.95 22.03 0.20
C TRP A 128 -5.73 22.25 1.12
N ARG A 129 -4.67 22.94 0.67
CA ARG A 129 -3.49 23.23 1.51
C ARG A 129 -3.85 24.08 2.72
N TYR A 130 -4.93 24.85 2.63
CA TYR A 130 -5.44 25.66 3.72
C TYR A 130 -6.33 24.88 4.69
N SER A 131 -6.99 23.81 4.23
CA SER A 131 -7.92 23.01 5.05
C SER A 131 -7.20 22.05 6.01
N VAL A 132 -5.96 21.63 5.68
CA VAL A 132 -5.19 20.75 6.55
C VAL A 132 -4.58 21.56 7.70
N SER A 133 -4.79 21.09 8.94
CA SER A 133 -4.18 21.67 10.15
C SER A 133 -2.73 21.18 10.32
N LEU A 134 -1.92 21.89 11.11
CA LEU A 134 -0.56 21.45 11.42
C LEU A 134 -0.55 20.07 12.10
N GLU A 135 -1.47 19.84 13.03
CA GLU A 135 -1.60 18.56 13.73
C GLU A 135 -1.86 17.41 12.75
N LYS A 136 -2.81 17.57 11.83
CA LYS A 136 -3.07 16.57 10.77
C LYS A 136 -1.84 16.32 9.91
N ALA A 137 -1.15 17.39 9.49
CA ALA A 137 0.07 17.26 8.69
C ALA A 137 1.16 16.47 9.42
N VAL A 138 1.35 16.71 10.72
CA VAL A 138 2.31 15.97 11.56
C VAL A 138 1.90 14.51 11.71
N GLN A 139 0.61 14.22 11.94
CA GLN A 139 0.12 12.83 12.03
C GLN A 139 0.31 12.08 10.71
N MET A 140 -0.03 12.70 9.58
CA MET A 140 0.17 12.12 8.24
C MET A 140 1.67 11.85 7.96
N ALA A 141 2.54 12.82 8.25
CA ALA A 141 3.98 12.67 8.09
C ALA A 141 4.56 11.58 9.00
N THR A 142 4.05 11.48 10.23
CA THR A 142 4.47 10.44 11.17
C THR A 142 4.05 9.07 10.66
N PHE A 143 2.80 8.90 10.23
CA PHE A 143 2.31 7.66 9.65
C PHE A 143 3.12 7.26 8.41
N HIS A 144 3.40 8.22 7.51
CA HIS A 144 4.20 7.97 6.32
C HIS A 144 5.61 7.48 6.67
N ALA A 145 6.35 8.26 7.47
CA ALA A 145 7.74 7.96 7.77
C ALA A 145 7.93 6.72 8.68
N THR A 146 6.97 6.45 9.57
CA THR A 146 7.11 5.37 10.56
C THR A 146 6.43 4.07 10.16
N ILE A 147 5.51 4.08 9.18
CA ILE A 147 4.77 2.88 8.77
C ILE A 147 4.91 2.66 7.27
N VAL A 148 4.54 3.63 6.44
CA VAL A 148 4.50 3.43 4.97
C VAL A 148 5.89 3.25 4.38
N GLU A 149 6.83 4.17 4.62
CA GLU A 149 8.20 4.09 4.08
C GLU A 149 8.89 2.75 4.41
N PRO A 150 8.95 2.29 5.69
CA PRO A 150 9.54 0.98 6.01
C PRO A 150 8.82 -0.21 5.38
N LEU A 151 7.50 -0.10 5.15
CA LEU A 151 6.74 -1.16 4.49
C LEU A 151 6.99 -1.18 2.98
N VAL A 152 7.19 -0.03 2.34
CA VAL A 152 7.58 0.04 0.91
C VAL A 152 8.90 -0.68 0.69
N GLU A 153 9.88 -0.48 1.56
CA GLU A 153 11.17 -1.18 1.52
C GLU A 153 11.00 -2.69 1.72
N GLN A 154 10.19 -3.11 2.70
CA GLN A 154 9.93 -4.53 2.95
C GLN A 154 9.17 -5.20 1.80
N TYR A 155 8.16 -4.53 1.25
CA TYR A 155 7.38 -5.00 0.12
C TYR A 155 8.26 -5.17 -1.11
N SER A 156 9.04 -4.14 -1.46
CA SER A 156 9.90 -4.17 -2.64
C SER A 156 10.96 -5.27 -2.54
N SER A 157 11.61 -5.42 -1.38
CA SER A 157 12.56 -6.51 -1.14
C SER A 157 11.92 -7.89 -1.28
N TRP A 158 10.74 -8.10 -0.68
CA TRP A 158 9.99 -9.35 -0.79
C TRP A 158 9.57 -9.65 -2.23
N ALA A 159 9.00 -8.67 -2.93
CA ALA A 159 8.50 -8.84 -4.28
C ALA A 159 9.65 -9.12 -5.27
N MET A 160 10.79 -8.43 -5.14
CA MET A 160 11.99 -8.71 -5.94
C MET A 160 12.58 -10.10 -5.64
N THR A 161 12.47 -10.58 -4.40
CA THR A 161 12.89 -11.95 -4.06
C THR A 161 11.99 -12.99 -4.77
N ASN A 162 10.67 -12.77 -4.78
CA ASN A 162 9.72 -13.66 -5.47
C ASN A 162 9.83 -13.62 -6.99
N LEU A 163 10.30 -12.51 -7.56
CA LEU A 163 10.60 -12.43 -8.99
C LEU A 163 11.69 -13.46 -9.39
N GLY A 164 12.60 -13.79 -8.46
CA GLY A 164 13.54 -14.91 -8.60
C GLY A 164 14.63 -14.70 -9.66
N THR A 165 14.78 -13.48 -10.18
CA THR A 165 15.80 -13.15 -11.18
C THR A 165 17.10 -12.72 -10.50
N SER A 166 18.25 -13.08 -11.09
CA SER A 166 19.60 -12.81 -10.54
C SER A 166 20.01 -11.33 -10.73
N VAL A 167 19.12 -10.43 -10.33
CA VAL A 167 19.21 -9.02 -10.64
C VAL A 167 19.93 -8.29 -9.52
N LYS A 168 20.86 -7.41 -9.89
CA LYS A 168 21.50 -6.52 -8.92
C LYS A 168 20.45 -5.57 -8.34
N PRO A 169 20.36 -5.41 -7.01
CA PRO A 169 19.37 -4.52 -6.41
C PRO A 169 19.60 -3.09 -6.92
N LYS A 170 18.66 -2.64 -7.76
CA LYS A 170 18.55 -1.25 -8.20
C LYS A 170 17.52 -0.54 -7.32
N PRO A 171 17.72 0.75 -6.99
CA PRO A 171 16.72 1.51 -6.26
C PRO A 171 15.41 1.57 -7.04
N LEU A 172 14.31 1.77 -6.32
CA LEU A 172 13.00 2.03 -6.93
C LEU A 172 13.05 3.34 -7.72
N SER A 173 12.39 3.36 -8.87
CA SER A 173 12.08 4.63 -9.52
C SER A 173 11.06 5.42 -8.69
N SER A 174 10.90 6.72 -9.02
CA SER A 174 9.84 7.53 -8.42
C SER A 174 8.45 6.94 -8.68
N THR A 175 8.19 6.47 -9.90
CA THR A 175 6.90 5.91 -10.30
C THR A 175 6.61 4.59 -9.59
N GLU A 176 7.60 3.70 -9.48
CA GLU A 176 7.48 2.43 -8.74
C GLU A 176 7.16 2.68 -7.26
N CYS A 177 7.92 3.59 -6.62
CA CYS A 177 7.69 3.98 -5.23
C CYS A 177 6.28 4.53 -5.03
N MET A 178 5.83 5.43 -5.92
CA MET A 178 4.51 6.03 -5.86
C MET A 178 3.38 5.01 -6.07
N ARG A 179 3.52 4.03 -6.98
CA ARG A 179 2.53 2.94 -7.16
C ARG A 179 2.39 2.09 -5.90
N ILE A 180 3.51 1.72 -5.27
CA ILE A 180 3.49 0.93 -4.02
C ILE A 180 2.84 1.74 -2.89
N GLN A 181 3.22 3.01 -2.72
CA GLN A 181 2.63 3.90 -1.72
C GLN A 181 1.12 4.08 -1.94
N ARG A 182 0.70 4.30 -3.20
CA ARG A 182 -0.71 4.40 -3.60
C ARG A 182 -1.49 3.14 -3.23
N GLY A 183 -0.97 1.97 -3.61
CA GLY A 183 -1.55 0.67 -3.24
C GLY A 183 -1.70 0.51 -1.73
N MET A 184 -0.68 0.92 -0.96
CA MET A 184 -0.68 0.88 0.51
C MET A 184 -1.75 1.78 1.14
N TYR A 185 -1.87 3.03 0.69
CA TYR A 185 -2.89 3.94 1.23
C TYR A 185 -4.30 3.50 0.87
N ARG A 186 -4.53 3.05 -0.37
CA ARG A 186 -5.84 2.54 -0.80
C ARG A 186 -6.21 1.24 -0.09
N PHE A 187 -5.24 0.35 0.14
CA PHE A 187 -5.42 -0.82 0.98
C PHE A 187 -5.75 -0.43 2.43
N GLN A 188 -5.10 0.58 3.00
CA GLN A 188 -5.43 1.09 4.33
C GLN A 188 -6.87 1.62 4.40
N ILE A 189 -7.30 2.39 3.39
CA ILE A 189 -8.69 2.87 3.29
C ILE A 189 -9.66 1.70 3.28
N LEU A 190 -9.39 0.63 2.51
CA LEU A 190 -10.21 -0.58 2.49
C LEU A 190 -10.31 -1.23 3.87
N CYS A 191 -9.19 -1.37 4.59
CA CYS A 191 -9.17 -1.93 5.94
C CYS A 191 -9.96 -1.06 6.93
N ASP A 192 -9.84 0.26 6.85
CA ASP A 192 -10.54 1.17 7.76
C ASP A 192 -12.03 1.31 7.46
N VAL A 193 -12.43 1.19 6.20
CA VAL A 193 -13.83 1.36 5.75
C VAL A 193 -14.56 0.03 5.76
N PHE A 194 -13.97 -1.03 5.19
CA PHE A 194 -14.60 -2.35 5.00
C PHE A 194 -14.01 -3.48 5.86
N GLY A 195 -12.86 -3.28 6.50
CA GLY A 195 -12.17 -4.32 7.31
C GLY A 195 -12.93 -4.81 8.55
N ASN A 196 -12.57 -5.99 9.05
CA ASN A 196 -13.25 -6.64 10.17
C ASN A 196 -12.76 -6.11 11.52
N ARG A 197 -13.21 -4.92 11.93
CA ARG A 197 -12.77 -4.28 13.20
C ARG A 197 -13.67 -4.55 14.41
N LEU A 198 -14.70 -5.37 14.24
CA LEU A 198 -15.57 -5.78 15.33
C LEU A 198 -15.21 -7.21 15.73
N LYS A 199 -14.86 -7.41 17.00
CA LYS A 199 -14.71 -8.75 17.61
C LYS A 199 -16.06 -9.40 17.96
N ASP A 200 -17.17 -8.78 17.55
CA ASP A 200 -18.52 -9.18 17.92
C ASP A 200 -19.03 -10.28 16.97
N HIS A 201 -19.37 -11.44 17.53
CA HIS A 201 -19.65 -12.68 16.79
C HIS A 201 -20.86 -12.59 15.84
N ASN A 202 -21.73 -11.58 16.01
CA ASN A 202 -23.00 -11.48 15.30
C ASN A 202 -22.98 -10.64 14.00
N ILE A 203 -21.83 -10.04 13.63
CA ILE A 203 -21.75 -9.06 12.54
C ILE A 203 -20.82 -9.52 11.39
N SER A 204 -20.01 -10.57 11.59
CA SER A 204 -18.89 -10.93 10.70
C SER A 204 -19.26 -11.59 9.35
N SER A 205 -20.54 -11.80 9.02
CA SER A 205 -20.95 -12.61 7.85
C SER A 205 -21.83 -11.88 6.81
N ASN A 206 -21.93 -10.54 6.84
CA ASN A 206 -22.87 -9.84 5.96
C ASN A 206 -22.34 -9.60 4.53
N ARG A 207 -22.81 -10.41 3.57
CA ARG A 207 -22.67 -10.21 2.10
C ARG A 207 -22.87 -8.77 1.57
N PRO A 208 -23.80 -7.92 2.09
CA PRO A 208 -23.95 -6.53 1.62
C PRO A 208 -22.66 -5.70 1.65
N ARG A 209 -21.70 -6.09 2.50
CA ARG A 209 -20.40 -5.45 2.61
C ARG A 209 -19.46 -5.78 1.46
N HIS A 210 -19.57 -6.97 0.87
CA HIS A 210 -18.73 -7.41 -0.24
C HIS A 210 -19.05 -6.60 -1.50
N LEU A 211 -20.34 -6.48 -1.82
CA LEU A 211 -20.81 -5.62 -2.91
C LEU A 211 -20.43 -4.16 -2.68
N GLY A 212 -20.45 -3.69 -1.42
CA GLY A 212 -19.93 -2.37 -1.09
C GLY A 212 -18.44 -2.24 -1.41
N CYS A 213 -17.62 -3.16 -0.90
CA CYS A 213 -16.19 -3.19 -1.18
C CYS A 213 -15.90 -3.24 -2.69
N LEU A 214 -16.57 -4.12 -3.43
CA LEU A 214 -16.43 -4.24 -4.88
C LEU A 214 -16.88 -2.99 -5.63
N ARG A 215 -17.97 -2.34 -5.21
CA ARG A 215 -18.39 -1.03 -5.76
C ARG A 215 -17.36 0.05 -5.49
N PHE A 216 -16.67 0.02 -4.36
CA PHE A 216 -15.56 0.95 -4.09
C PHE A 216 -14.37 0.66 -5.01
N LEU A 217 -13.95 -0.61 -5.12
CA LEU A 217 -12.87 -1.01 -6.01
C LEU A 217 -13.16 -0.64 -7.48
N SER A 218 -14.39 -0.85 -7.94
CA SER A 218 -14.82 -0.58 -9.33
C SER A 218 -14.80 0.92 -9.72
N ARG A 219 -14.43 1.81 -8.79
CA ARG A 219 -14.21 3.23 -9.09
C ARG A 219 -12.81 3.51 -9.65
N TYR A 220 -11.84 2.65 -9.34
CA TYR A 220 -10.47 2.74 -9.82
C TYR A 220 -10.29 2.06 -11.16
N GLU A 221 -9.18 2.34 -11.84
CA GLU A 221 -8.78 1.54 -12.98
C GLU A 221 -8.37 0.12 -12.55
N PRO A 222 -8.57 -0.89 -13.39
CA PRO A 222 -8.29 -2.30 -13.08
C PRO A 222 -6.87 -2.58 -12.59
N TRP A 223 -5.87 -1.93 -13.19
CA TRP A 223 -4.47 -2.04 -12.75
C TRP A 223 -4.23 -1.42 -11.38
N GLU A 224 -4.95 -0.34 -11.04
CA GLU A 224 -4.89 0.26 -9.70
C GLU A 224 -5.53 -0.65 -8.64
N ILE A 225 -6.54 -1.43 -9.00
CA ILE A 225 -7.10 -2.47 -8.12
C ILE A 225 -6.07 -3.58 -7.89
N GLU A 226 -5.34 -3.97 -8.94
CA GLU A 226 -4.28 -4.96 -8.80
C GLU A 226 -3.09 -4.47 -7.96
N GLU A 227 -2.82 -3.16 -7.91
CA GLU A 227 -1.84 -2.59 -6.95
C GLU A 227 -2.25 -2.94 -5.51
N ILE A 228 -3.52 -2.73 -5.16
CA ILE A 228 -4.09 -3.07 -3.85
C ILE A 228 -3.99 -4.58 -3.60
N LEU A 229 -4.32 -5.40 -4.59
CA LEU A 229 -4.30 -6.86 -4.46
C LEU A 229 -2.88 -7.42 -4.32
N CYS A 230 -1.87 -6.78 -4.91
CA CYS A 230 -0.47 -7.10 -4.66
C CYS A 230 -0.06 -6.80 -3.20
N ILE A 231 -0.51 -5.67 -2.63
CA ILE A 231 -0.31 -5.38 -1.21
C ILE A 231 -1.04 -6.39 -0.33
N ASN A 232 -2.27 -6.79 -0.70
CA ASN A 232 -3.00 -7.83 0.01
C ASN A 232 -2.25 -9.16 0.02
N ALA A 233 -1.71 -9.59 -1.13
CA ALA A 233 -0.92 -10.82 -1.23
C ALA A 233 0.34 -10.78 -0.37
N PHE A 234 1.03 -9.64 -0.32
CA PHE A 234 2.15 -9.42 0.59
C PHE A 234 1.76 -9.62 2.06
N PHE A 235 0.64 -9.03 2.48
CA PHE A 235 0.16 -9.16 3.85
C PHE A 235 -0.26 -10.60 4.17
N GLU A 236 -0.94 -11.28 3.25
CA GLU A 236 -1.32 -12.68 3.40
C GLU A 236 -0.09 -13.58 3.63
N GLU A 237 0.93 -13.49 2.77
CA GLU A 237 2.15 -14.29 2.90
C GLU A 237 2.89 -14.03 4.20
N LYS A 238 2.98 -12.76 4.60
CA LYS A 238 3.70 -12.37 5.82
C LYS A 238 2.95 -12.78 7.08
N TYR A 239 1.63 -12.65 7.12
CA TYR A 239 0.84 -13.17 8.23
C TYR A 239 0.80 -14.69 8.27
N GLU A 240 0.77 -15.36 7.11
CA GLU A 240 0.87 -16.82 7.03
C GLU A 240 2.17 -17.32 7.65
N ALA A 241 3.31 -16.68 7.34
CA ALA A 241 4.59 -16.98 7.96
C ALA A 241 4.55 -16.79 9.49
N ARG A 242 4.04 -15.65 9.98
CA ARG A 242 3.92 -15.39 11.42
C ARG A 242 2.97 -16.36 12.12
N LEU A 243 1.85 -16.73 11.50
CA LEU A 243 0.92 -17.73 12.02
C LEU A 243 1.56 -19.12 12.10
N SER A 244 2.49 -19.45 11.20
CA SER A 244 3.25 -20.71 11.30
C SER A 244 4.19 -20.68 12.50
N GLU A 245 4.89 -19.56 12.74
CA GLU A 245 5.82 -19.41 13.87
C GLU A 245 5.14 -19.64 15.22
N VAL A 246 3.91 -19.15 15.41
CA VAL A 246 3.18 -19.24 16.69
C VAL A 246 2.20 -20.40 16.78
N SER A 247 2.09 -21.23 15.73
CA SER A 247 1.03 -22.23 15.60
C SER A 247 1.02 -23.22 16.76
N ASP A 248 2.18 -23.76 17.13
CA ASP A 248 2.28 -24.79 18.16
C ASP A 248 1.99 -24.26 19.57
N ASP A 249 2.32 -22.99 19.82
CA ASP A 249 1.99 -22.31 21.08
C ASP A 249 0.50 -22.11 21.23
N LEU A 250 -0.22 -21.85 20.15
CA LEU A 250 -1.64 -21.54 20.18
C LEU A 250 -2.53 -22.79 20.25
N LYS A 251 -2.00 -23.99 20.00
CA LYS A 251 -2.78 -25.24 20.01
C LYS A 251 -3.48 -25.48 21.36
N PRO A 252 -4.74 -25.95 21.37
CA PRO A 252 -5.43 -26.30 22.62
C PRO A 252 -4.70 -27.36 23.46
N SER A 253 -3.95 -28.25 22.80
CA SER A 253 -3.14 -29.29 23.45
C SER A 253 -1.83 -28.78 24.05
N ASN A 254 -1.47 -27.51 23.86
CA ASN A 254 -0.24 -26.95 24.39
C ASN A 254 -0.30 -26.91 25.94
N HIS A 255 0.83 -27.23 26.58
CA HIS A 255 0.97 -27.26 28.04
C HIS A 255 0.58 -25.93 28.71
N ARG A 256 0.72 -24.80 28.01
CA ARG A 256 0.30 -23.47 28.50
C ARG A 256 -1.21 -23.36 28.78
N PHE A 257 -2.02 -24.27 28.22
CA PHE A 257 -3.46 -24.33 28.44
C PHE A 257 -3.88 -25.51 29.35
N ASN A 258 -2.93 -26.06 30.12
CA ASN A 258 -3.14 -27.13 31.09
C ASN A 258 -3.72 -28.45 30.54
N GLY A 259 -3.58 -28.72 29.23
CA GLY A 259 -3.86 -30.04 28.64
C GLY A 259 -5.30 -30.55 28.81
N HIS A 260 -6.26 -29.68 29.12
CA HIS A 260 -7.65 -30.08 29.32
C HIS A 260 -8.31 -30.46 28.00
N SER A 261 -8.27 -31.75 27.68
CA SER A 261 -9.11 -32.38 26.67
C SER A 261 -10.47 -32.74 27.31
N PHE A 262 -11.42 -31.80 27.49
CA PHE A 262 -12.88 -32.05 27.74
C PHE A 262 -13.68 -30.72 27.86
N PRO A 263 -15.01 -30.72 27.62
CA PRO A 263 -15.65 -29.89 26.60
C PRO A 263 -15.58 -28.38 26.89
N GLY A 264 -14.92 -27.65 26.00
CA GLY A 264 -14.77 -26.19 26.03
C GLY A 264 -13.35 -25.81 25.66
N GLU A 265 -13.09 -25.57 24.36
CA GLU A 265 -11.78 -25.08 23.92
C GLU A 265 -11.38 -23.83 24.72
N PRO A 266 -10.17 -23.77 25.32
CA PRO A 266 -9.71 -22.60 26.07
C PRO A 266 -9.91 -21.32 25.25
N GLU A 267 -10.47 -20.26 25.82
CA GLU A 267 -10.89 -19.03 25.10
C GLU A 267 -9.78 -18.43 24.23
N HIS A 268 -8.52 -18.68 24.58
CA HIS A 268 -7.38 -18.13 23.86
C HIS A 268 -6.56 -19.17 23.06
N ALA A 269 -6.99 -20.43 23.01
CA ALA A 269 -6.39 -21.46 22.16
C ALA A 269 -6.98 -21.43 20.75
N PHE A 270 -6.14 -21.63 19.74
CA PHE A 270 -6.54 -21.69 18.33
C PHE A 270 -6.15 -23.05 17.76
N ASP A 271 -7.14 -23.79 17.27
CA ASP A 271 -6.92 -24.99 16.49
C ASP A 271 -6.88 -24.62 15.00
N PHE A 272 -5.67 -24.45 14.46
CA PHE A 272 -5.47 -24.15 13.05
C PHE A 272 -5.65 -25.35 12.13
N GLU A 273 -5.69 -26.57 12.67
CA GLU A 273 -5.97 -27.80 11.92
C GLU A 273 -7.49 -27.98 11.70
N ARG A 274 -8.29 -27.34 12.57
CA ARG A 274 -9.75 -27.27 12.43
C ARG A 274 -10.15 -26.35 11.27
N GLY A 275 -10.90 -26.93 10.32
CA GLY A 275 -11.23 -26.37 9.00
C GLY A 275 -11.46 -24.85 8.95
N GLY A 276 -10.69 -24.17 8.09
CA GLY A 276 -10.84 -22.75 7.78
C GLY A 276 -10.27 -21.78 8.84
N THR A 277 -10.09 -22.19 10.10
CA THR A 277 -9.70 -21.30 11.22
C THR A 277 -8.46 -20.48 10.91
N ARG A 278 -7.43 -21.11 10.34
CA ARG A 278 -6.18 -20.46 9.97
C ARG A 278 -6.37 -19.37 8.91
N VAL A 279 -7.11 -19.67 7.85
CA VAL A 279 -7.44 -18.73 6.77
C VAL A 279 -8.26 -17.56 7.31
N ASN A 280 -9.26 -17.85 8.15
CA ASN A 280 -10.13 -16.84 8.76
C ASN A 280 -9.32 -15.89 9.65
N CYS A 281 -8.43 -16.44 10.47
CA CYS A 281 -7.53 -15.64 11.32
C CYS A 281 -6.59 -14.78 10.49
N ARG A 282 -5.98 -15.34 9.43
CA ARG A 282 -5.14 -14.57 8.50
C ARG A 282 -5.92 -13.42 7.86
N ASN A 283 -7.07 -13.72 7.26
CA ASN A 283 -7.91 -12.73 6.57
C ASN A 283 -8.39 -11.62 7.54
N PHE A 284 -8.70 -11.99 8.78
CA PHE A 284 -9.00 -11.03 9.84
C PHE A 284 -7.82 -10.10 10.14
N LEU A 285 -6.61 -10.64 10.34
CA LEU A 285 -5.39 -9.89 10.62
C LEU A 285 -5.03 -8.95 9.46
N VAL A 286 -5.10 -9.45 8.21
CA VAL A 286 -4.90 -8.67 6.99
C VAL A 286 -5.85 -7.47 6.96
N SER A 287 -7.14 -7.69 7.28
CA SER A 287 -8.16 -6.63 7.27
C SER A 287 -7.99 -5.55 8.35
N GLN A 288 -7.04 -5.70 9.28
CA GLN A 288 -6.72 -4.66 10.27
C GLN A 288 -5.88 -3.53 9.67
N GLY A 289 -5.18 -3.78 8.55
CA GLY A 289 -4.39 -2.79 7.83
C GLY A 289 -2.96 -2.63 8.32
N LEU A 290 -2.30 -1.58 7.82
CA LEU A 290 -0.88 -1.31 7.96
C LEU A 290 -0.40 -1.13 9.41
N PRO A 291 -1.11 -0.43 10.33
CA PRO A 291 -0.62 -0.21 11.68
C PRO A 291 -0.33 -1.51 12.44
N LEU A 292 -1.28 -2.46 12.43
CA LEU A 292 -1.12 -3.74 13.12
C LEU A 292 -0.04 -4.59 12.44
N PHE A 293 -0.02 -4.58 11.10
CA PHE A 293 0.98 -5.33 10.35
C PHE A 293 2.40 -4.82 10.66
N ALA A 294 2.59 -3.49 10.68
CA ALA A 294 3.87 -2.88 11.01
C ALA A 294 4.32 -3.16 12.45
N SER A 295 3.39 -3.21 13.42
CA SER A 295 3.73 -3.59 14.79
C SER A 295 4.15 -5.05 14.89
N ILE A 296 3.38 -5.97 14.28
CA ILE A 296 3.69 -7.42 14.32
C ILE A 296 4.99 -7.74 13.57
N SER A 297 5.23 -7.08 12.44
CA SER A 297 6.42 -7.32 11.63
C SER A 297 7.73 -6.99 12.35
N ARG A 298 7.70 -6.07 13.33
CA ARG A 298 8.86 -5.64 14.13
C ARG A 298 9.12 -6.51 15.36
N ILE A 299 8.22 -7.41 15.71
CA ILE A 299 8.41 -8.28 16.87
C ILE A 299 9.39 -9.40 16.49
N HIS A 300 10.43 -9.52 17.30
CA HIS A 300 11.47 -10.55 17.18
C HIS A 300 11.51 -11.50 18.38
N GLU A 301 10.94 -11.09 19.51
CA GLU A 301 10.81 -11.92 20.71
C GLU A 301 9.57 -12.82 20.55
N HIS A 302 9.74 -14.12 20.80
CA HIS A 302 8.75 -15.14 20.48
C HIS A 302 7.51 -15.04 21.36
N GLU A 303 7.69 -14.84 22.67
CA GLU A 303 6.58 -14.75 23.62
C GLU A 303 5.72 -13.49 23.36
N GLU A 304 6.36 -12.37 23.06
CA GLU A 304 5.71 -11.12 22.63
C GLU A 304 4.93 -11.33 21.33
N LEU A 305 5.49 -12.05 20.36
CA LEU A 305 4.81 -12.36 19.09
C LEU A 305 3.57 -13.20 19.35
N VAL A 306 3.70 -14.27 20.14
CA VAL A 306 2.62 -15.17 20.52
C VAL A 306 1.49 -14.39 21.21
N ASN A 307 1.81 -13.57 22.21
CA ASN A 307 0.84 -12.77 22.95
C ASN A 307 0.15 -11.73 22.06
N THR A 308 0.93 -11.06 21.20
CA THR A 308 0.40 -10.04 20.28
C THR A 308 -0.51 -10.65 19.24
N MET A 309 -0.12 -11.77 18.63
CA MET A 309 -0.96 -12.52 17.68
C MET A 309 -2.25 -12.97 18.35
N GLN A 310 -2.17 -13.60 19.53
CA GLN A 310 -3.33 -14.07 20.28
C GLN A 310 -4.30 -12.94 20.62
N ALA A 311 -3.80 -11.77 21.04
CA ALA A 311 -4.63 -10.62 21.38
C ALA A 311 -5.36 -9.99 20.16
N ASN A 312 -4.82 -10.19 18.96
CA ASN A 312 -5.31 -9.58 17.72
C ASN A 312 -6.03 -10.56 16.78
N MET A 313 -6.07 -11.86 17.10
CA MET A 313 -6.84 -12.85 16.35
C MET A 313 -8.28 -12.99 16.87
N LEU A 314 -9.13 -13.60 16.06
CA LEU A 314 -10.52 -13.88 16.39
C LEU A 314 -10.92 -15.28 15.90
N LYS A 315 -11.31 -16.17 16.82
CA LYS A 315 -11.65 -17.58 16.51
C LYS A 315 -12.77 -17.74 15.49
N HIS A 316 -13.78 -16.87 15.57
CA HIS A 316 -14.94 -16.85 14.67
C HIS A 316 -14.85 -15.69 13.69
N ALA A 317 -13.64 -15.37 13.24
CA ALA A 317 -13.42 -14.45 12.14
C ALA A 317 -14.17 -14.92 10.89
N SER A 318 -14.61 -13.95 10.10
CA SER A 318 -15.11 -14.22 8.75
C SER A 318 -14.02 -14.85 7.91
N GLU A 319 -14.39 -15.83 7.09
CA GLU A 319 -13.49 -16.33 6.04
C GLU A 319 -13.28 -15.30 4.93
N TYR A 320 -14.22 -14.36 4.77
CA TYR A 320 -14.26 -13.48 3.61
C TYR A 320 -13.36 -12.25 3.74
N TRP A 321 -12.53 -12.03 2.72
CA TRP A 321 -11.76 -10.80 2.52
C TRP A 321 -11.63 -10.46 1.02
N LEU A 322 -10.57 -9.75 0.61
CA LEU A 322 -10.42 -9.23 -0.74
C LEU A 322 -10.34 -10.32 -1.81
N GLY A 323 -9.78 -11.49 -1.49
CA GLY A 323 -9.78 -12.63 -2.42
C GLY A 323 -11.19 -13.06 -2.81
N ASP A 324 -12.12 -13.06 -1.86
CA ASP A 324 -13.51 -13.43 -2.08
C ASP A 324 -14.28 -12.31 -2.82
N VAL A 325 -14.10 -11.06 -2.37
CA VAL A 325 -14.76 -9.87 -2.97
C VAL A 325 -14.39 -9.66 -4.43
N THR A 326 -13.19 -10.09 -4.82
CA THR A 326 -12.70 -10.04 -6.20
C THR A 326 -12.78 -11.40 -6.90
N GLY A 327 -13.58 -12.30 -6.32
CA GLY A 327 -13.89 -13.62 -6.84
C GLY A 327 -14.92 -13.60 -7.96
N ASN A 328 -15.06 -14.75 -8.62
CA ASN A 328 -15.86 -14.86 -9.84
C ASN A 328 -17.34 -14.52 -9.62
N THR A 329 -17.92 -14.98 -8.51
CA THR A 329 -19.34 -14.76 -8.16
C THR A 329 -19.66 -13.28 -7.99
N ASP A 330 -18.87 -12.55 -7.19
CA ASP A 330 -19.12 -11.12 -6.93
C ASP A 330 -18.89 -10.28 -8.20
N MET A 331 -17.92 -10.67 -9.04
CA MET A 331 -17.70 -10.02 -10.34
C MET A 331 -18.87 -10.21 -11.31
N HIS A 332 -19.47 -11.40 -11.36
CA HIS A 332 -20.69 -11.64 -12.16
C HIS A 332 -21.87 -10.83 -11.64
N GLU A 333 -22.10 -10.83 -10.33
CA GLU A 333 -23.18 -10.03 -9.72
C GLU A 333 -22.99 -8.53 -10.00
N ARG A 334 -21.74 -8.04 -10.00
CA ARG A 334 -21.43 -6.66 -10.39
C ARG A 334 -21.83 -6.37 -11.84
N TRP A 335 -21.53 -7.27 -12.78
CA TRP A 335 -21.91 -7.07 -14.19
C TRP A 335 -23.42 -7.02 -14.38
N GLU A 336 -24.16 -7.92 -13.73
CA GLU A 336 -25.62 -7.97 -13.82
C GLU A 336 -26.29 -6.72 -13.22
N THR A 337 -25.71 -6.17 -12.15
CA THR A 337 -26.35 -5.09 -11.37
C THR A 337 -25.79 -3.70 -11.63
N SER A 338 -24.59 -3.58 -12.21
CA SER A 338 -23.82 -2.34 -12.27
C SER A 338 -22.82 -2.32 -13.42
N TYR A 339 -23.26 -2.72 -14.62
CA TYR A 339 -22.46 -2.62 -15.85
C TYR A 339 -21.98 -1.18 -16.10
N SER A 340 -20.68 -1.01 -16.31
CA SER A 340 -20.03 0.31 -16.36
C SER A 340 -19.48 0.64 -17.75
N GLU A 341 -19.11 1.90 -17.98
CA GLU A 341 -18.42 2.34 -19.21
C GLU A 341 -17.09 1.59 -19.44
N ARG A 342 -16.45 1.11 -18.36
CA ARG A 342 -15.23 0.29 -18.43
C ARG A 342 -15.52 -1.12 -18.94
N ASP A 343 -16.68 -1.68 -18.56
CA ASP A 343 -17.12 -2.98 -19.10
C ASP A 343 -17.41 -2.85 -20.60
N ALA A 344 -18.09 -1.77 -21.01
CA ALA A 344 -18.30 -1.47 -22.43
C ALA A 344 -16.97 -1.32 -23.21
N ALA A 345 -16.01 -0.59 -22.64
CA ALA A 345 -14.69 -0.39 -23.25
C ALA A 345 -13.92 -1.72 -23.46
N GLN A 346 -14.07 -2.67 -22.53
CA GLN A 346 -13.51 -4.01 -22.65
C GLN A 346 -14.21 -4.81 -23.76
N ASP A 347 -15.55 -4.81 -23.76
CA ASP A 347 -16.34 -5.59 -24.72
C ASP A 347 -16.10 -5.11 -26.16
N GLU A 348 -15.99 -3.80 -26.35
CA GLU A 348 -15.60 -3.15 -27.61
C GLU A 348 -14.13 -3.43 -28.01
N GLY A 349 -13.30 -3.92 -27.08
CA GLY A 349 -11.88 -4.14 -27.32
C GLY A 349 -11.11 -2.85 -27.57
N ARG A 350 -11.44 -1.76 -26.85
CA ARG A 350 -10.79 -0.47 -27.05
C ARG A 350 -9.27 -0.59 -26.90
N PRO A 351 -8.48 0.08 -27.76
CA PRO A 351 -7.03 0.03 -27.69
C PRO A 351 -6.53 0.70 -26.40
N MET A 352 -5.51 0.12 -25.80
CA MET A 352 -4.85 0.58 -24.60
C MET A 352 -3.32 0.38 -24.77
N PRO A 353 -2.67 1.17 -25.63
CA PRO A 353 -1.24 1.06 -25.88
C PRO A 353 -0.45 1.55 -24.66
N PHE A 354 0.78 1.04 -24.52
CA PHE A 354 1.71 1.53 -23.51
C PHE A 354 2.27 2.90 -23.93
N VAL A 355 1.99 3.93 -23.13
CA VAL A 355 2.39 5.32 -23.41
C VAL A 355 3.61 5.79 -22.62
N GLY A 356 4.14 4.94 -21.74
CA GLY A 356 5.24 5.27 -20.82
C GLY A 356 4.88 4.97 -19.37
N ASP A 357 5.90 5.01 -18.51
CA ASP A 357 5.74 4.81 -17.07
C ASP A 357 5.18 6.09 -16.44
N ASP A 358 3.88 6.11 -16.24
CA ASP A 358 3.13 7.17 -15.58
C ASP A 358 2.18 6.57 -14.52
N LEU A 359 1.76 7.38 -13.55
CA LEU A 359 0.85 6.94 -12.50
C LEU A 359 -0.59 6.76 -12.98
N ASN A 360 -1.02 7.55 -13.96
CA ASN A 360 -2.39 7.57 -14.47
C ASN A 360 -2.56 6.69 -15.72
N SER A 361 -1.48 6.03 -16.14
CA SER A 361 -1.46 5.11 -17.29
C SER A 361 -1.19 3.68 -16.83
N PRO A 362 -1.68 2.66 -17.55
CA PRO A 362 -1.40 1.27 -17.21
C PRO A 362 0.10 0.97 -17.35
N PRO A 363 0.70 0.22 -16.41
CA PRO A 363 2.09 -0.22 -16.54
C PRO A 363 2.23 -1.22 -17.68
N LEU A 364 3.46 -1.36 -18.21
CA LEU A 364 3.72 -2.24 -19.36
C LEU A 364 3.26 -3.68 -19.11
N ALA A 365 3.38 -4.18 -17.88
CA ALA A 365 2.95 -5.54 -17.52
C ALA A 365 1.47 -5.78 -17.84
N TRP A 366 0.61 -4.81 -17.50
CA TRP A 366 -0.83 -4.85 -17.75
C TRP A 366 -1.14 -4.84 -19.24
N VAL A 367 -0.48 -3.95 -19.97
CA VAL A 367 -0.66 -3.83 -21.43
C VAL A 367 -0.26 -5.12 -22.14
N LEU A 368 0.80 -5.78 -21.69
CA LEU A 368 1.29 -7.03 -22.29
C LEU A 368 0.32 -8.20 -22.08
N ILE A 369 -0.17 -8.43 -20.86
CA ILE A 369 -1.06 -9.58 -20.58
C ILE A 369 -2.41 -9.46 -21.31
N TRP A 370 -2.83 -8.24 -21.62
CA TRP A 370 -4.08 -7.96 -22.34
C TRP A 370 -3.91 -7.64 -23.82
N GLY A 371 -2.69 -7.77 -24.37
CA GLY A 371 -2.41 -7.60 -25.80
C GLY A 371 -2.79 -6.22 -26.35
N GLU A 372 -2.48 -5.15 -25.61
CA GLU A 372 -2.81 -3.75 -25.97
C GLU A 372 -4.32 -3.45 -26.12
N ALA A 373 -5.20 -4.32 -25.64
CA ALA A 373 -6.62 -4.06 -25.55
C ALA A 373 -7.03 -3.81 -24.08
N TYR A 374 -7.96 -2.88 -23.87
CA TYR A 374 -8.49 -2.58 -22.55
C TYR A 374 -9.12 -3.82 -21.90
N SER A 375 -8.95 -3.95 -20.59
CA SER A 375 -9.55 -5.01 -19.79
C SER A 375 -9.97 -4.45 -18.43
N ASN A 376 -11.22 -4.73 -18.04
CA ASN A 376 -11.81 -4.46 -16.74
C ASN A 376 -11.79 -5.70 -15.82
N LEU A 377 -11.01 -6.73 -16.17
CA LEU A 377 -10.87 -7.97 -15.40
C LEU A 377 -9.72 -7.85 -14.39
N PHE A 378 -10.05 -8.05 -13.11
CA PHE A 378 -9.11 -8.04 -11.99
C PHE A 378 -9.48 -9.16 -10.99
N GLY A 379 -8.67 -9.38 -9.95
CA GLY A 379 -8.97 -10.38 -8.94
C GLY A 379 -8.79 -11.80 -9.45
N THR A 380 -9.83 -12.62 -9.37
CA THR A 380 -9.74 -14.04 -9.75
C THR A 380 -9.27 -14.30 -11.19
N PHE A 381 -9.34 -13.30 -12.08
CA PHE A 381 -8.91 -13.41 -13.48
C PHE A 381 -7.40 -13.20 -13.68
N ILE A 382 -6.70 -12.71 -12.66
CA ILE A 382 -5.24 -12.52 -12.67
C ILE A 382 -4.58 -13.61 -11.80
N PRO A 383 -3.58 -14.33 -12.33
CA PRO A 383 -2.86 -15.35 -11.59
C PRO A 383 -2.31 -14.82 -10.26
N ARG A 384 -2.52 -15.56 -9.16
CA ARG A 384 -1.93 -15.22 -7.86
C ARG A 384 -0.39 -15.08 -7.89
N PRO A 385 0.38 -15.93 -8.62
CA PRO A 385 1.84 -15.80 -8.70
C PRO A 385 2.31 -14.40 -9.12
N LEU A 386 1.61 -13.75 -10.07
CA LEU A 386 1.95 -12.40 -10.52
C LEU A 386 1.93 -11.36 -9.39
N ARG A 387 1.03 -11.53 -8.41
CA ARG A 387 0.92 -10.64 -7.26
C ARG A 387 2.06 -10.83 -6.26
N LEU A 388 2.67 -12.01 -6.22
CA LEU A 388 3.77 -12.31 -5.28
C LEU A 388 5.03 -11.52 -5.59
N TRP A 389 5.25 -11.20 -6.86
CA TRP A 389 6.35 -10.33 -7.27
C TRP A 389 5.89 -8.94 -7.68
N GLY A 390 4.61 -8.59 -7.48
CA GLY A 390 4.12 -7.23 -7.68
C GLY A 390 4.13 -6.75 -9.13
N TYR A 391 3.74 -7.61 -10.09
CA TYR A 391 3.89 -7.37 -11.53
C TYR A 391 3.43 -5.98 -12.04
N ILE A 392 2.46 -5.37 -11.36
CA ILE A 392 1.87 -4.08 -11.72
C ILE A 392 2.65 -2.87 -11.18
N MET A 393 3.55 -3.09 -10.22
CA MET A 393 4.27 -2.02 -9.52
C MET A 393 5.44 -1.49 -10.34
N TRP A 394 5.97 -2.30 -11.24
CA TRP A 394 7.27 -2.08 -11.86
C TRP A 394 7.20 -1.27 -13.15
N ASP A 395 8.24 -0.48 -13.36
CA ASP A 395 8.39 0.27 -14.60
C ASP A 395 8.81 -0.65 -15.76
N ALA A 396 8.58 -0.18 -16.99
CA ALA A 396 8.88 -0.91 -18.21
C ALA A 396 10.35 -1.33 -18.32
N TRP A 397 11.28 -0.53 -17.81
CA TRP A 397 12.70 -0.87 -17.84
C TRP A 397 12.99 -2.12 -17.00
N ARG A 398 12.33 -2.27 -15.84
CA ARG A 398 12.49 -3.46 -14.99
C ARG A 398 11.98 -4.69 -15.71
N LEU A 399 10.82 -4.58 -16.36
CA LEU A 399 10.30 -5.67 -17.18
C LEU A 399 11.25 -6.12 -18.29
N LYS A 400 11.93 -5.17 -18.94
CA LYS A 400 12.81 -5.42 -20.09
C LYS A 400 14.21 -5.91 -19.69
N GLU A 401 14.77 -5.39 -18.61
CA GLU A 401 16.16 -5.65 -18.23
C GLU A 401 16.32 -6.80 -17.24
N ASP A 402 15.31 -7.06 -16.40
CA ASP A 402 15.43 -7.95 -15.25
C ASP A 402 14.88 -9.37 -15.51
N GLY A 403 14.51 -9.70 -16.75
CA GLY A 403 13.92 -10.99 -17.12
C GLY A 403 12.47 -11.18 -16.63
N ALA A 404 11.85 -10.11 -16.11
CA ALA A 404 10.51 -10.18 -15.54
C ALA A 404 9.43 -10.36 -16.61
N LYS A 405 9.69 -9.96 -17.86
CA LYS A 405 8.79 -10.22 -18.98
C LYS A 405 8.59 -11.72 -19.22
N GLU A 406 9.67 -12.51 -19.16
CA GLU A 406 9.61 -13.96 -19.36
C GLU A 406 8.83 -14.64 -18.23
N VAL A 407 9.03 -14.19 -16.99
CA VAL A 407 8.25 -14.64 -15.82
C VAL A 407 6.77 -14.30 -15.99
N LEU A 408 6.45 -13.06 -16.36
CA LEU A 408 5.09 -12.58 -16.61
C LEU A 408 4.37 -13.45 -17.65
N MET A 409 4.99 -13.66 -18.81
CA MET A 409 4.37 -14.43 -19.90
C MET A 409 4.21 -15.90 -19.52
N ARG A 410 5.17 -16.49 -18.79
CA ARG A 410 5.06 -17.88 -18.31
C ARG A 410 3.91 -18.05 -17.34
N GLU A 411 3.83 -17.23 -16.30
CA GLU A 411 2.77 -17.34 -15.27
C GLU A 411 1.39 -17.02 -15.84
N TRP A 412 1.31 -16.11 -16.81
CA TRP A 412 0.07 -15.85 -17.56
C TRP A 412 -0.36 -17.06 -18.39
N TYR A 413 0.59 -17.65 -19.13
CA TYR A 413 0.35 -18.84 -19.94
C TYR A 413 -0.07 -20.06 -19.11
N GLU A 414 0.54 -20.27 -17.96
CA GLU A 414 0.21 -21.41 -17.08
C GLU A 414 -1.25 -21.40 -16.61
N MET A 415 -1.84 -20.22 -16.40
CA MET A 415 -3.25 -20.08 -16.04
C MET A 415 -4.20 -20.24 -17.23
N TRP A 416 -3.86 -19.63 -18.38
CA TRP A 416 -4.81 -19.46 -19.47
C TRP A 416 -4.56 -20.34 -20.71
N GLN A 417 -3.40 -20.98 -20.84
CA GLN A 417 -3.04 -21.88 -21.95
C GLN A 417 -3.37 -21.30 -23.34
N ASP A 418 -2.92 -20.06 -23.61
CA ASP A 418 -3.24 -19.26 -24.81
C ASP A 418 -4.70 -18.75 -24.92
N GLY A 419 -5.57 -19.03 -23.95
CA GLY A 419 -6.92 -18.48 -23.90
C GLY A 419 -6.97 -17.02 -23.44
N ASP A 420 -7.99 -16.29 -23.89
CA ASP A 420 -8.37 -14.99 -23.34
C ASP A 420 -9.77 -15.11 -22.71
N TYR A 421 -9.89 -14.84 -21.41
CA TYR A 421 -11.20 -14.89 -20.74
C TYR A 421 -12.21 -13.93 -21.36
N ARG A 422 -11.76 -12.83 -21.98
CA ARG A 422 -12.64 -11.90 -22.71
C ARG A 422 -13.38 -12.59 -23.85
N ASP A 423 -12.78 -13.60 -24.49
CA ASP A 423 -13.44 -14.33 -25.57
C ASP A 423 -14.60 -15.19 -25.06
N ASN A 424 -14.44 -15.77 -23.86
CA ASN A 424 -15.52 -16.50 -23.18
C ASN A 424 -16.65 -15.55 -22.75
N LEU A 425 -16.32 -14.35 -22.25
CA LEU A 425 -17.31 -13.32 -21.89
C LEU A 425 -18.08 -12.80 -23.11
N ARG A 426 -17.39 -12.49 -24.22
CA ARG A 426 -18.03 -12.09 -25.48
C ARG A 426 -18.99 -13.16 -25.99
N ALA A 427 -18.59 -14.44 -25.91
CA ALA A 427 -19.45 -15.56 -26.29
C ALA A 427 -20.67 -15.72 -25.37
N TRP A 428 -20.56 -15.34 -24.09
CA TRP A 428 -21.67 -15.35 -23.14
C TRP A 428 -22.64 -14.19 -23.38
N ASN A 429 -22.14 -12.96 -23.56
CA ASN A 429 -22.95 -11.78 -23.85
C ASN A 429 -23.73 -11.90 -25.18
N ASN A 430 -23.19 -12.61 -26.18
CA ASN A 430 -23.84 -12.84 -27.46
C ASN A 430 -24.91 -13.95 -27.45
N ARG A 431 -25.14 -14.64 -26.32
CA ARG A 431 -26.18 -15.67 -26.15
C ARG A 431 -27.45 -15.18 -25.44
N GLY A 432 -27.48 -13.90 -25.05
CA GLY A 432 -28.60 -13.24 -24.36
C GLY A 432 -29.64 -12.65 -25.30
#